data_AF-A0AAV2H3Y4-F1
#
_entry.id   AF-A0AAV2H3Y4-F1
#
_cell.length_a   1.000
_cell.length_b   1.000
_cell.length_c   1.000
_cell.angle_alpha   90.00
_cell.angle_beta   90.00
_cell.angle_gamma   90.00
#
_symmetry.space_group_name_H-M   'P 1'
#
loop_
_entity.id
_entity.type
_entity.pdbx_description
1 polymer ?
#
loop_
_entity_poly.entity_id
_entity_poly.type
_entity_poly.pdbx_seq_one_letter_code
_entity_poly.pdbx_strand_id
1 'polypeptide(L)'
;LENELDVDDDSLEEIIEKLNFYTWIEFNLDDSAMAHQHNQSVFDLTAGKNITCLVNRAHISRKKGDEVRAEQCLAQAEKLRIGSDGEKLMTEVDAELAYSLSRLSGAEYLNRAIELYTEVVAKQPHCYAWKFGLGLLHRRATHRNVFCS
;
A
#
# COMPACT_ATOMS: atom_id res chain seq x y z
N LEU A 1 7.18 31.44 -10.38
CA LEU A 1 7.00 30.08 -10.96
C LEU A 1 7.70 28.99 -10.13
N GLU A 2 8.57 29.32 -9.16
CA GLU A 2 9.21 28.35 -8.25
C GLU A 2 8.46 28.12 -6.91
N ASN A 3 7.29 28.74 -6.70
CA ASN A 3 6.54 28.67 -5.42
C ASN A 3 5.13 28.06 -5.54
N GLU A 4 4.84 27.31 -6.61
CA GLU A 4 3.51 26.65 -6.80
C GLU A 4 3.58 25.11 -6.71
N LEU A 5 4.74 24.54 -6.35
CA LEU A 5 4.96 23.09 -6.28
C LEU A 5 5.25 22.56 -4.87
N ASP A 6 5.07 23.38 -3.83
CA ASP A 6 5.42 23.03 -2.45
C ASP A 6 4.19 23.01 -1.53
N VAL A 7 3.17 22.26 -1.94
CA VAL A 7 2.11 21.79 -1.05
C VAL A 7 2.06 20.28 -1.20
N ASP A 8 3.04 19.62 -0.58
CA ASP A 8 3.05 18.19 -0.28
C ASP A 8 1.98 17.94 0.83
N ASP A 9 0.71 18.14 0.48
CA ASP A 9 -0.41 17.70 1.33
C ASP A 9 -0.89 16.36 0.79
N ASP A 10 -0.07 15.34 1.04
CA ASP A 10 -0.43 13.96 0.73
C ASP A 10 -1.82 13.67 1.29
N SER A 11 -2.70 13.12 0.44
CA SER A 11 -3.98 12.59 0.94
C SER A 11 -3.74 11.53 2.02
N LEU A 12 -4.66 11.38 2.97
CA LEU A 12 -4.54 10.37 4.02
C LEU A 12 -4.35 8.96 3.41
N GLU A 13 -5.01 8.70 2.29
CA GLU A 13 -4.86 7.47 1.50
C GLU A 13 -3.41 7.28 1.05
N GLU A 14 -2.79 8.31 0.46
CA GLU A 14 -1.39 8.25 0.01
C GLU A 14 -0.41 8.10 1.19
N ILE A 15 -0.69 8.73 2.34
CA ILE A 15 0.12 8.55 3.57
C ILE A 15 0.08 7.08 4.02
N ILE A 16 -1.10 6.47 4.05
CA ILE A 16 -1.28 5.06 4.44
C ILE A 16 -0.54 4.14 3.47
N GLU A 17 -0.72 4.34 2.16
CA GLU A 17 -0.05 3.59 1.09
C GLU A 17 1.49 3.67 1.22
N LYS A 18 2.04 4.88 1.43
CA LYS A 18 3.47 5.13 1.67
C LYS A 18 4.00 4.39 2.88
N LEU A 19 3.32 4.50 4.03
CA LEU A 19 3.78 3.89 5.28
C LEU A 19 3.69 2.36 5.26
N ASN A 20 2.68 1.78 4.60
CA ASN A 20 2.59 0.34 4.41
C ASN A 20 3.72 -0.18 3.49
N PHE A 21 4.03 0.55 2.42
CA PHE A 21 5.18 0.23 1.56
C PHE A 21 6.51 0.34 2.31
N TYR A 22 6.73 1.42 3.07
CA TYR A 22 7.96 1.60 3.86
C TYR A 22 8.09 0.57 4.97
N THR A 23 6.99 0.13 5.58
CA THR A 23 7.03 -0.98 6.54
C THR A 23 7.67 -2.23 5.91
N TRP A 24 7.27 -2.58 4.68
CA TRP A 24 7.84 -3.71 3.98
C TRP A 24 9.30 -3.48 3.59
N ILE A 25 9.66 -2.31 3.05
CA ILE A 25 11.05 -1.99 2.67
C ILE A 25 11.98 -2.05 3.88
N GLU A 26 11.68 -1.31 4.94
CA GLU A 26 12.54 -1.22 6.12
C GLU A 26 12.72 -2.58 6.78
N PHE A 27 11.67 -3.40 6.80
CA PHE A 27 11.77 -4.75 7.34
C PHE A 27 12.71 -5.65 6.50
N ASN A 28 12.68 -5.54 5.17
CA ASN A 28 13.59 -6.29 4.29
C ASN A 28 15.02 -5.74 4.30
N LEU A 29 15.22 -4.51 4.77
CA LEU A 29 16.55 -3.89 4.97
C LEU A 29 17.09 -4.10 6.40
N ASP A 30 16.48 -5.00 7.17
CA ASP A 30 16.80 -5.29 8.57
C ASP A 30 16.61 -4.10 9.55
N ASP A 31 15.99 -2.99 9.13
CA ASP A 31 15.55 -1.92 10.02
C ASP A 31 14.18 -2.25 10.64
N SER A 32 14.21 -3.23 11.53
CA SER A 32 13.06 -3.69 12.29
C SER A 32 12.44 -2.62 13.19
N ALA A 33 13.16 -1.55 13.53
CA ALA A 33 12.67 -0.47 14.39
C ALA A 33 11.79 0.49 13.57
N MET A 34 12.30 0.97 12.43
CA MET A 34 11.55 1.83 11.52
C MET A 34 10.34 1.11 10.92
N ALA A 35 10.49 -0.16 10.55
CA ALA A 35 9.36 -0.97 10.09
C ALA A 35 8.23 -1.04 11.13
N HIS A 36 8.58 -1.17 12.42
CA HIS A 36 7.60 -1.19 13.49
C HIS A 36 6.93 0.18 13.68
N GLN A 37 7.71 1.26 13.61
CA GLN A 37 7.19 2.62 13.74
C GLN A 37 6.19 2.95 12.62
N HIS A 38 6.55 2.72 11.36
CA HIS A 38 5.65 2.97 10.22
C HIS A 38 4.36 2.14 10.33
N ASN A 39 4.48 0.85 10.65
CA ASN A 39 3.32 -0.02 10.82
C ASN A 39 2.41 0.44 11.97
N GLN A 40 3.00 0.89 13.09
CA GLN A 40 2.25 1.43 14.22
C GLN A 40 1.50 2.71 13.82
N SER A 41 2.14 3.62 13.05
CA SER A 41 1.48 4.82 12.54
C SER A 41 0.25 4.49 11.68
N VAL A 42 0.34 3.52 10.77
CA VAL A 42 -0.84 3.09 9.97
C VAL A 42 -1.92 2.49 10.87
N PHE A 43 -1.52 1.65 11.84
CA PHE A 43 -2.47 1.06 12.77
C PHE A 43 -3.26 2.13 13.53
N ASP A 44 -2.59 3.18 14.00
CA ASP A 44 -3.23 4.26 14.74
C ASP A 44 -4.10 5.15 13.84
N LEU A 45 -3.60 5.53 12.66
CA LEU A 45 -4.34 6.34 11.67
C LEU A 45 -5.63 5.67 11.20
N THR A 46 -5.65 4.35 11.15
CA THR A 46 -6.77 3.57 10.64
C THR A 46 -7.60 2.91 11.75
N ALA A 47 -7.31 3.24 13.01
CA ALA A 47 -7.93 2.63 14.19
C ALA A 47 -7.92 1.08 14.14
N GLY A 48 -6.83 0.51 13.61
CA GLY A 48 -6.63 -0.94 13.46
C GLY A 48 -7.51 -1.61 12.39
N LYS A 49 -8.06 -0.85 11.44
CA LYS A 49 -8.94 -1.37 10.38
C LYS A 49 -8.26 -1.53 9.01
N ASN A 50 -6.97 -1.28 8.90
CA ASN A 50 -6.22 -1.49 7.67
C ASN A 50 -5.69 -2.93 7.55
N ILE A 51 -6.14 -3.65 6.53
CA ILE A 51 -5.81 -5.08 6.34
C ILE A 51 -4.32 -5.26 6.02
N THR A 52 -3.75 -4.48 5.11
CA THR A 52 -2.31 -4.56 4.75
C THR A 52 -1.41 -4.33 5.96
N CYS A 53 -1.73 -3.35 6.80
CA CYS A 53 -1.02 -3.08 8.04
C CYS A 53 -1.02 -4.30 8.97
N LEU A 54 -2.17 -4.95 9.15
CA LEU A 54 -2.28 -6.17 9.97
C LEU A 54 -1.48 -7.34 9.38
N VAL A 55 -1.50 -7.51 8.06
CA VAL A 55 -0.70 -8.54 7.36
C VAL A 55 0.80 -8.28 7.49
N ASN A 56 1.25 -7.04 7.31
CA ASN A 56 2.63 -6.62 7.55
C ASN A 56 3.04 -6.91 9.00
N ARG A 57 2.18 -6.57 9.97
CA ARG A 57 2.42 -6.83 11.39
C ARG A 57 2.56 -8.32 11.67
N ALA A 58 1.70 -9.14 11.07
CA ALA A 58 1.78 -10.59 11.19
C ALA A 58 3.08 -11.14 10.60
N HIS A 59 3.48 -10.67 9.42
CA HIS A 59 4.73 -11.08 8.77
C HIS A 59 5.95 -10.78 9.64
N ILE A 60 6.04 -9.56 10.16
CA ILE A 60 7.11 -9.12 11.07
C ILE A 60 7.12 -9.98 12.34
N SER A 61 5.96 -10.22 12.95
CA SER A 61 5.83 -11.05 14.15
C SER A 61 6.32 -12.48 13.95
N ARG A 62 5.93 -13.16 12.85
CA ARG A 62 6.42 -14.51 12.53
C ARG A 62 7.94 -14.55 12.40
N LYS A 63 8.51 -13.59 11.69
CA LYS A 63 9.97 -13.52 11.49
C LYS A 63 10.74 -13.29 12.78
N LYS A 64 10.12 -12.67 13.78
CA LYS A 64 10.67 -12.50 15.13
C LYS A 64 10.36 -13.68 16.07
N GLY A 65 9.65 -14.71 15.61
CA GLY A 65 9.26 -15.89 16.39
C GLY A 65 8.03 -15.69 17.28
N ASP A 66 7.30 -14.58 17.14
CA ASP A 66 6.06 -14.29 17.88
C ASP A 66 4.83 -14.78 17.09
N GLU A 67 4.65 -16.10 17.05
CA GLU A 67 3.55 -16.73 16.30
C GLU A 67 2.16 -16.34 16.84
N VAL A 68 2.02 -16.21 18.16
CA VAL A 68 0.73 -15.86 18.79
C VAL A 68 0.25 -14.49 18.30
N ARG A 69 1.13 -13.49 18.29
CA ARG A 69 0.78 -12.17 17.78
C ARG A 69 0.50 -12.17 16.29
N ALA A 70 1.24 -12.97 15.51
CA ALA A 70 1.00 -13.10 14.09
C ALA A 70 -0.40 -13.66 13.79
N GLU A 71 -0.80 -14.72 14.49
CA GLU A 71 -2.13 -15.32 14.36
C GLU A 71 -3.24 -14.35 14.76
N GLN A 72 -3.06 -13.58 15.83
CA GLN A 72 -4.01 -12.53 16.23
C GLN A 72 -4.21 -11.48 15.14
N CYS A 73 -3.13 -11.00 14.53
CA CYS A 73 -3.20 -10.01 13.46
C CYS A 73 -3.91 -10.58 12.22
N LEU A 74 -3.60 -11.82 11.82
CA LEU A 74 -4.25 -12.48 10.68
C LEU A 74 -5.73 -12.76 10.96
N ALA A 75 -6.09 -13.18 12.17
CA ALA A 75 -7.49 -13.37 12.56
C ALA A 75 -8.28 -12.06 12.51
N GLN A 76 -7.68 -10.94 12.92
CA GLN A 76 -8.30 -9.63 12.80
C GLN A 76 -8.45 -9.20 11.34
N ALA A 77 -7.41 -9.40 10.50
CA ALA A 77 -7.47 -9.10 9.07
C ALA A 77 -8.58 -9.92 8.38
N GLU A 78 -8.70 -11.20 8.71
CA GLU A 78 -9.74 -12.07 8.18
C GLU A 78 -11.14 -11.61 8.62
N LYS A 79 -11.31 -11.21 9.88
CA LYS A 79 -12.58 -10.67 10.38
C LYS A 79 -13.00 -9.40 9.62
N LEU A 80 -12.05 -8.53 9.29
CA LEU A 80 -12.31 -7.33 8.49
C LEU A 80 -12.70 -7.70 7.06
N ARG A 81 -11.98 -8.65 6.45
CA ARG A 81 -12.23 -9.13 5.08
C ARG A 81 -13.63 -9.71 4.90
N ILE A 82 -14.14 -10.47 5.87
CA ILE A 82 -15.48 -11.08 5.81
C ILE A 82 -16.59 -10.19 6.39
N GLY A 83 -16.23 -9.03 6.94
CA GLY A 83 -17.17 -8.09 7.54
C GLY A 83 -17.99 -7.32 6.50
N SER A 84 -18.91 -6.47 6.97
CA SER A 84 -19.78 -5.66 6.11
C SER A 84 -19.01 -4.74 5.17
N ASP A 85 -17.84 -4.25 5.60
CA ASP A 85 -16.99 -3.34 4.82
C ASP A 85 -15.91 -4.10 4.03
N GLY A 86 -15.95 -5.43 4.02
CA GLY A 86 -14.88 -6.29 3.50
C GLY A 86 -14.50 -6.02 2.05
N GLU A 87 -15.49 -5.84 1.17
CA GLU A 87 -15.25 -5.53 -0.25
C GLU A 87 -14.54 -4.17 -0.44
N LYS A 88 -14.94 -3.17 0.36
CA LYS A 88 -14.30 -1.85 0.35
C LYS A 88 -12.85 -1.97 0.82
N LEU A 89 -12.61 -2.64 1.95
CA LEU A 89 -11.27 -2.84 2.51
C LEU A 89 -10.37 -3.64 1.57
N MET A 90 -10.90 -4.63 0.85
CA MET A 90 -10.13 -5.36 -0.16
C MET A 90 -9.79 -4.49 -1.37
N THR A 91 -10.65 -3.54 -1.73
CA THR A 91 -10.31 -2.54 -2.77
C THR A 91 -9.16 -1.63 -2.31
N GLU A 92 -9.14 -1.24 -1.03
CA GLU A 92 -8.02 -0.50 -0.43
C GLU A 92 -6.73 -1.34 -0.43
N VAL A 93 -6.80 -2.63 -0.12
CA VAL A 93 -5.66 -3.56 -0.23
C VAL A 93 -5.12 -3.62 -1.67
N ASP A 94 -6.00 -3.74 -2.67
CA ASP A 94 -5.61 -3.75 -4.08
C ASP A 94 -4.90 -2.43 -4.47
N ALA A 95 -5.40 -1.30 -3.97
CA ALA A 95 -4.81 0.03 -4.20
C ALA A 95 -3.43 0.18 -3.56
N GLU A 96 -3.26 -0.27 -2.32
CA GLU A 96 -1.98 -0.24 -1.61
C GLU A 96 -0.93 -1.18 -2.24
N LEU A 97 -1.37 -2.33 -2.76
CA LEU A 97 -0.51 -3.22 -3.52
C LEU A 97 -0.10 -2.57 -4.86
N ALA A 98 -1.05 -1.95 -5.57
CA ALA A 98 -0.77 -1.20 -6.80
C ALA A 98 0.24 -0.06 -6.54
N TYR A 99 0.04 0.69 -5.46
CA TYR A 99 0.97 1.71 -5.01
C TYR A 99 2.37 1.11 -4.80
N SER A 100 2.48 0.06 -4.00
CA SER A 100 3.77 -0.58 -3.70
C SER A 100 4.49 -1.05 -4.96
N LEU A 101 3.78 -1.74 -5.86
CA LEU A 101 4.31 -2.20 -7.15
C LEU A 101 4.74 -1.04 -8.05
N SER A 102 4.03 0.09 -8.01
CA SER A 102 4.39 1.30 -8.77
C SER A 102 5.73 1.91 -8.35
N ARG A 103 6.17 1.64 -7.12
CA ARG A 103 7.45 2.12 -6.56
C ARG A 103 8.61 1.18 -6.84
N LEU A 104 8.32 -0.07 -7.21
CA LEU A 104 9.32 -1.04 -7.61
C LEU A 104 9.72 -0.81 -9.08
N SER A 105 10.98 -1.09 -9.41
CA SER A 105 11.48 -0.96 -10.79
C SER A 105 11.22 -2.25 -11.56
N GLY A 106 10.81 -2.13 -12.82
CA GLY A 106 10.60 -3.26 -13.74
C GLY A 106 9.25 -3.20 -14.43
N ALA A 107 9.23 -3.57 -15.71
CA ALA A 107 8.02 -3.54 -16.54
C ALA A 107 6.91 -4.46 -15.99
N GLU A 108 7.26 -5.60 -15.39
CA GLU A 108 6.30 -6.54 -14.80
C GLU A 108 5.50 -5.91 -13.65
N TYR A 109 6.18 -5.21 -12.73
CA TYR A 109 5.54 -4.56 -11.60
C TYR A 109 4.72 -3.36 -12.05
N LEU A 110 5.21 -2.59 -13.03
CA LEU A 110 4.46 -1.49 -13.59
C LEU A 110 3.15 -1.97 -14.24
N ASN A 111 3.21 -3.02 -15.08
CA ASN A 111 2.02 -3.58 -15.71
C ASN A 111 1.03 -4.11 -14.67
N ARG A 112 1.53 -4.82 -13.66
CA ARG A 112 0.67 -5.34 -12.57
C ARG A 112 0.04 -4.22 -11.75
N ALA A 113 0.76 -3.13 -11.49
CA ALA A 113 0.23 -1.95 -10.83
C ALA A 113 -0.86 -1.26 -11.66
N ILE A 114 -0.69 -1.18 -12.99
CA ILE A 114 -1.71 -0.64 -13.90
C ILE A 114 -2.98 -1.50 -13.87
N GLU A 115 -2.86 -2.83 -13.92
CA GLU A 115 -3.99 -3.75 -13.83
C GLU A 115 -4.78 -3.52 -12.53
N LEU A 116 -4.09 -3.52 -11.39
CA LEU A 116 -4.72 -3.34 -10.08
C LEU A 116 -5.39 -1.97 -9.96
N TYR A 117 -4.71 -0.88 -10.32
CA TYR A 117 -5.33 0.45 -10.25
C TYR A 117 -6.50 0.59 -11.24
N THR A 118 -6.48 -0.09 -12.38
CA THR A 118 -7.62 -0.10 -13.31
C THR A 118 -8.85 -0.73 -12.65
N GLU A 119 -8.68 -1.85 -11.95
CA GLU A 119 -9.77 -2.49 -11.20
C GLU A 119 -10.26 -1.62 -10.04
N VAL A 120 -9.33 -1.04 -9.27
CA VAL A 120 -9.62 -0.14 -8.15
C VAL A 120 -10.43 1.08 -8.60
N VAL A 121 -10.00 1.74 -9.68
CA VAL A 121 -10.70 2.92 -10.23
C VAL A 121 -12.08 2.54 -10.79
N ALA A 122 -12.24 1.34 -11.35
CA ALA A 122 -13.53 0.86 -11.81
C ALA A 122 -14.51 0.61 -10.64
N LYS A 123 -14.03 0.05 -9.52
CA LYS A 123 -14.82 -0.17 -8.30
C LYS A 123 -15.16 1.13 -7.57
N GLN A 124 -14.23 2.10 -7.58
CA GLN A 124 -14.33 3.34 -6.82
C GLN A 124 -14.05 4.56 -7.69
N PRO A 125 -14.91 4.85 -8.68
CA PRO A 125 -14.69 5.90 -9.66
C PRO A 125 -14.77 7.32 -9.09
N HIS A 126 -15.08 7.49 -7.80
CA HIS A 126 -15.09 8.80 -7.14
C HIS A 126 -13.78 9.12 -6.42
N CYS A 127 -12.89 8.15 -6.24
CA CYS A 127 -11.58 8.37 -5.63
C CYS A 127 -10.60 8.96 -6.65
N TYR A 128 -10.33 10.26 -6.55
CA TYR A 128 -9.43 10.96 -7.47
C TYR A 128 -7.96 10.60 -7.27
N ALA A 129 -7.54 10.24 -6.05
CA ALA A 129 -6.17 9.82 -5.74
C ALA A 129 -5.78 8.59 -6.57
N TRP A 130 -6.62 7.56 -6.61
CA TRP A 130 -6.34 6.35 -7.39
C TRP A 130 -6.40 6.57 -8.90
N LYS A 131 -7.29 7.45 -9.39
CA LYS A 131 -7.27 7.88 -10.80
C LYS A 131 -5.96 8.58 -11.17
N PHE A 132 -5.49 9.44 -10.29
CA PHE A 132 -4.22 10.13 -10.47
C PHE A 132 -3.06 9.14 -10.47
N GLY A 133 -3.03 8.18 -9.54
CA GLY A 133 -2.08 7.07 -9.51
C GLY A 133 -2.05 6.29 -10.83
N LEU A 134 -3.21 5.88 -11.34
CA LEU A 134 -3.33 5.20 -12.64
C LEU A 134 -2.78 6.05 -13.80
N GLY A 135 -3.13 7.34 -13.83
CA GLY A 135 -2.63 8.27 -14.85
C GLY A 135 -1.11 8.41 -14.81
N LEU A 136 -0.51 8.50 -13.62
CA LEU A 136 0.93 8.52 -13.44
C LEU A 136 1.60 7.25 -13.96
N LEU A 137 1.00 6.08 -13.74
CA LEU A 137 1.54 4.81 -14.23
C LEU A 137 1.51 4.72 -15.75
N HIS A 138 0.39 5.10 -16.39
CA HIS A 138 0.33 5.15 -17.85
C HIS A 138 1.36 6.12 -18.42
N ARG A 139 1.57 7.29 -17.79
CA ARG A 139 2.64 8.21 -18.18
C ARG A 139 4.00 7.54 -18.09
N ARG A 140 4.31 6.87 -16.96
CA ARG A 140 5.57 6.13 -16.78
C ARG A 140 5.76 5.04 -17.83
N ALA A 141 4.71 4.31 -18.20
CA ALA A 141 4.76 3.26 -19.22
C ALA A 141 5.15 3.80 -20.61
N THR A 142 4.88 5.07 -20.92
CA THR A 142 5.31 5.67 -22.20
C THR A 142 6.81 5.99 -22.26
N HIS A 143 7.52 5.95 -21.12
CA HIS A 143 8.97 6.20 -21.10
C HIS A 143 9.76 4.98 -21.60
N ARG A 144 10.60 5.22 -22.62
CA ARG A 144 11.45 4.21 -23.27
C ARG A 144 12.33 3.39 -22.32
N ASN A 145 12.69 3.93 -21.17
CA ASN A 145 13.62 3.29 -20.22
C ASN A 145 12.98 2.17 -19.40
N VAL A 146 11.66 2.03 -19.42
CA VAL A 146 10.96 1.04 -18.58
C VAL A 146 10.95 -0.37 -19.19
N PHE A 147 11.04 -0.48 -20.52
CA PHE A 147 10.98 -1.77 -21.23
C PHE A 147 12.34 -2.27 -21.74
N CYS A 148 13.44 -1.60 -21.37
CA CYS A 148 14.77 -1.89 -21.89
C CYS A 148 15.74 -2.51 -20.86
N SER A 149 15.23 -3.01 -19.72
CA SER A 149 16.01 -3.72 -18.69
C SER A 149 15.92 -5.23 -18.86
#